data_AF-A0A2E0S5S3-F1
#
_entry.id   AF-A0A2E0S5S3-F1
#
_cell.length_a   1.000
_cell.length_b   1.000
_cell.length_c   1.000
_cell.angle_alpha   90.00
_cell.angle_beta   90.00
_cell.angle_gamma   90.00
#
_symmetry.space_group_name_H-M   'P 1'
#
loop_
_entity.id
_entity.type
_entity.pdbx_description
1 polymer ?
#
loop_
_entity_poly.entity_id
_entity_poly.type
_entity_poly.pdbx_seq_one_letter_code
_entity_poly.pdbx_strand_id
1 'polypeptide(L)'
;MTLESLLFFSLVIIFCHQVAALIIWSILEALTTNFRFRKNTPSTALVNRYPWFVSFLLSVALTLPIAMPGYPVPDVGNYGLMLSRFLWVVQGTVLFSLFYWVRFITAPNLKGLFLAIAGMLTSAAGFVFLLYVGAASPS
;
A
#
# COMPACT_ATOMS: atom_id res chain seq x y z
N MET A 1 -11.95 21.05 0.46
CA MET A 1 -11.48 20.21 1.59
C MET A 1 -10.50 21.04 2.42
N THR A 2 -10.64 21.11 3.74
CA THR A 2 -9.68 21.84 4.60
C THR A 2 -8.43 21.00 4.85
N LEU A 3 -7.29 21.62 5.14
CA LEU A 3 -6.04 20.91 5.45
C LEU A 3 -6.22 19.89 6.59
N GLU A 4 -6.96 20.26 7.63
CA GLU A 4 -7.26 19.38 8.77
C GLU A 4 -8.03 18.13 8.35
N SER A 5 -9.07 18.28 7.51
CA SER A 5 -9.83 17.14 6.99
C SER A 5 -8.99 16.22 6.10
N LEU A 6 -8.03 16.78 5.35
CA LEU A 6 -7.13 16.02 4.48
C LEU A 6 -6.09 15.23 5.29
N LEU A 7 -5.53 15.86 6.32
CA LEU A 7 -4.63 15.20 7.26
C LEU A 7 -5.34 14.09 8.02
N PHE A 8 -6.54 14.36 8.54
CA PHE A 8 -7.35 13.36 9.24
C PHE A 8 -7.64 12.15 8.35
N PHE A 9 -8.11 12.40 7.12
CA PHE A 9 -8.37 11.34 6.14
C PHE A 9 -7.13 10.50 5.82
N SER A 10 -5.98 11.16 5.63
CA SER A 10 -4.70 10.48 5.36
C SER A 10 -4.23 9.62 6.54
N LEU A 11 -4.37 10.12 7.77
CA LEU A 11 -4.04 9.37 8.98
C LEU A 11 -4.92 8.13 9.14
N VAL A 12 -6.22 8.25 8.86
CA VAL A 12 -7.15 7.12 8.89
C VAL A 12 -6.74 6.04 7.88
N ILE A 13 -6.40 6.42 6.64
CA ILE A 13 -5.94 5.47 5.62
C ILE A 13 -4.67 4.75 6.07
N ILE A 14 -3.67 5.49 6.56
CA ILE A 14 -2.41 4.92 7.03
C ILE A 14 -2.69 3.95 8.18
N PHE A 15 -3.50 4.35 9.15
CA PHE A 15 -3.84 3.52 10.30
C PHE A 15 -4.56 2.23 9.87
N CYS A 16 -5.61 2.32 9.06
CA CYS A 16 -6.35 1.17 8.55
C CYS A 16 -5.45 0.21 7.76
N HIS A 17 -4.54 0.74 6.95
CA HIS A 17 -3.59 -0.07 6.19
C HIS A 17 -2.63 -0.82 7.12
N GLN A 18 -2.08 -0.16 8.15
CA GLN A 18 -1.20 -0.82 9.11
C GLN A 18 -1.92 -1.87 9.95
N VAL A 19 -3.18 -1.64 10.32
CA VAL A 19 -4.01 -2.64 11.01
C VAL A 19 -4.22 -3.86 10.11
N ALA A 20 -4.59 -3.66 8.84
CA ALA A 20 -4.74 -4.74 7.89
C ALA A 20 -3.43 -5.52 7.68
N ALA A 21 -2.30 -4.80 7.56
CA ALA A 21 -0.98 -5.40 7.46
C ALA A 21 -0.64 -6.26 8.69
N LEU A 22 -0.94 -5.80 9.90
CA LEU A 22 -0.74 -6.56 11.13
C LEU A 22 -1.56 -7.85 11.16
N ILE A 23 -2.83 -7.77 10.74
CA ILE A 23 -3.72 -8.94 10.65
C ILE A 23 -3.17 -9.95 9.64
N ILE A 24 -2.80 -9.48 8.44
CA ILE A 24 -2.23 -10.32 7.39
C ILE A 24 -0.96 -11.01 7.89
N TRP A 25 -0.05 -10.26 8.51
CA TRP A 25 1.17 -10.84 9.08
C TRP A 25 0.86 -11.92 10.09
N SER A 26 -0.09 -11.68 11.00
CA SER A 26 -0.46 -12.65 12.04
C SER A 26 -1.04 -13.94 11.45
N ILE A 27 -1.90 -13.81 10.43
CA ILE A 27 -2.45 -14.96 9.69
C ILE A 27 -1.34 -15.72 8.99
N LEU A 28 -0.46 -15.02 8.27
CA LEU A 28 0.65 -15.63 7.55
C LEU A 28 1.60 -16.34 8.52
N GLU A 29 1.94 -15.72 9.64
CA GLU A 29 2.77 -16.33 10.68
C GLU A 29 2.12 -17.61 11.21
N ALA A 30 0.84 -17.58 11.58
CA ALA A 30 0.10 -18.75 12.05
C ALA A 30 0.08 -19.89 11.00
N LEU A 31 -0.23 -19.58 9.75
CA LEU A 31 -0.30 -20.56 8.65
C LEU A 31 1.07 -21.13 8.30
N THR A 32 2.14 -20.36 8.47
CA THR A 32 3.50 -20.78 8.09
C THR A 32 4.32 -21.37 9.23
N THR A 33 3.78 -21.42 10.45
CA THR A 33 4.44 -21.98 11.66
C THR A 33 4.99 -23.40 11.43
N ASN A 34 4.30 -24.23 10.64
CA ASN A 34 4.67 -25.63 10.37
C ASN A 34 5.44 -25.83 9.06
N PHE A 35 5.63 -24.77 8.27
CA PHE A 35 6.25 -24.84 6.95
C PHE A 35 7.72 -24.38 7.00
N ARG A 36 8.55 -24.93 6.10
CA ARG A 36 9.99 -24.62 5.99
C ARG A 36 10.30 -23.16 5.59
N PHE A 37 9.30 -22.27 5.45
CA PHE A 37 9.46 -20.85 5.10
C PHE A 37 10.35 -20.07 6.07
N ARG A 38 10.52 -20.56 7.31
CA ARG A 38 11.36 -19.92 8.34
C ARG A 38 12.88 -20.10 8.13
N LYS A 39 13.33 -21.11 7.38
CA LYS A 39 14.74 -21.53 7.33
C LYS A 39 15.71 -20.50 6.72
N ASN A 40 15.21 -19.46 6.04
CA ASN A 40 16.03 -18.42 5.41
C ASN A 40 15.97 -17.05 6.12
N THR A 41 15.42 -17.00 7.34
CA THR A 41 15.32 -15.74 8.08
C THR A 41 16.46 -15.66 9.09
N PRO A 42 17.51 -14.85 8.86
CA PRO A 42 18.57 -14.67 9.85
C PRO A 42 17.98 -14.08 11.13
N SER A 43 18.31 -14.72 12.25
CA SER A 43 17.90 -14.43 13.63
C SER A 43 18.50 -13.09 14.12
N THR A 44 18.05 -11.97 13.55
CA THR A 44 18.39 -10.63 14.07
C THR A 44 17.16 -9.73 14.02
N ALA A 45 16.78 -9.22 15.19
CA ALA A 45 15.60 -8.37 15.40
C ALA A 45 15.57 -7.10 14.50
N LEU A 46 16.74 -6.64 14.04
CA LEU A 46 16.87 -5.52 13.10
C LEU A 46 16.36 -5.84 11.68
N VAL A 47 16.53 -7.07 11.20
CA VAL A 47 16.07 -7.51 9.86
C VAL A 47 14.55 -7.74 9.84
N ASN A 48 13.89 -7.78 11.00
CA ASN A 48 12.42 -7.86 11.10
C ASN A 48 11.69 -6.53 10.95
N ARG A 49 12.36 -5.37 11.05
CA ARG A 49 11.72 -4.05 10.81
C ARG A 49 11.44 -3.75 9.35
N TYR A 50 12.22 -4.35 8.44
CA TYR A 50 12.17 -4.06 7.00
C TYR A 50 10.77 -4.20 6.37
N PRO A 51 10.02 -5.31 6.54
CA PRO A 51 8.70 -5.45 5.92
C PRO A 51 7.69 -4.42 6.42
N TRP A 52 7.74 -4.08 7.72
CA TRP A 52 6.85 -3.09 8.32
C TRP A 52 7.10 -1.68 7.82
N PHE A 53 8.37 -1.29 7.69
CA PHE A 53 8.72 0.00 7.13
C PHE A 53 8.25 0.14 5.67
N VAL A 54 8.41 -0.91 4.87
CA VAL A 54 7.92 -0.90 3.48
C VAL A 54 6.39 -0.86 3.43
N SER A 55 5.69 -1.61 4.30
CA SER A 55 4.23 -1.50 4.45
C SER A 55 3.78 -0.08 4.80
N PHE A 56 4.50 0.59 5.71
CA PHE A 56 4.26 1.98 6.04
C PHE A 56 4.46 2.90 4.83
N LEU A 57 5.57 2.75 4.09
CA LEU A 57 5.82 3.52 2.87
C LEU A 57 4.73 3.31 1.81
N LEU A 58 4.22 2.09 1.65
CA LEU A 58 3.09 1.79 0.75
C LEU A 58 1.81 2.54 1.18
N SER A 59 1.53 2.58 2.48
CA SER A 59 0.38 3.33 3.01
C SER A 59 0.52 4.85 2.83
N VAL A 60 1.74 5.39 2.95
CA VAL A 60 2.04 6.80 2.65
C VAL A 60 1.92 7.07 1.15
N ALA A 61 2.40 6.16 0.30
CA ALA A 61 2.28 6.30 -1.15
C ALA A 61 0.81 6.40 -1.60
N LEU A 62 -0.11 5.74 -0.90
CA LEU A 62 -1.54 5.80 -1.15
C LEU A 62 -2.15 7.19 -0.84
N THR A 63 -1.58 7.94 0.12
CA THR A 63 -2.09 9.27 0.52
C THR A 63 -1.42 10.41 -0.25
N LEU A 64 -0.24 10.20 -0.84
CA LEU A 64 0.49 11.20 -1.62
C LEU A 64 -0.32 11.87 -2.74
N PRO A 65 -1.13 11.16 -3.56
CA PRO A 65 -1.95 11.78 -4.59
C PRO A 65 -2.89 12.86 -4.06
N ILE A 66 -3.34 12.71 -2.82
CA ILE A 66 -4.28 13.59 -2.11
C ILE A 66 -3.51 14.74 -1.45
N ALA A 67 -2.37 14.47 -0.83
CA ALA A 67 -1.62 15.44 -0.02
C ALA A 67 -0.77 16.44 -0.82
N MET A 68 -0.41 16.14 -2.07
CA MET A 68 0.46 17.03 -2.87
C MET A 68 -0.24 18.37 -3.21
N PRO A 69 0.26 19.51 -2.70
CA PRO A 69 -0.33 20.81 -2.91
C PRO A 69 -0.17 21.26 -4.36
N GLY A 70 -1.31 21.54 -5.01
CA GLY A 70 -1.39 22.11 -6.35
C GLY A 70 -2.76 22.73 -6.63
N TYR A 71 -3.58 22.91 -5.60
CA TYR A 71 -5.00 23.22 -5.70
C TYR A 71 -5.34 24.39 -4.77
N PRO A 72 -5.09 25.64 -5.18
CA PRO A 72 -5.47 26.81 -4.40
C PRO A 72 -6.99 26.99 -4.30
N VAL A 73 -7.75 26.33 -5.18
CA VAL A 73 -9.20 26.20 -5.13
C VAL A 73 -9.53 24.72 -5.24
N PRO A 74 -10.39 24.15 -4.38
CA PRO A 74 -10.88 22.78 -4.50
C PRO A 74 -11.90 22.68 -5.65
N ASP A 75 -11.60 23.25 -6.80
CA ASP A 75 -12.27 22.92 -8.05
C ASP A 75 -11.63 21.61 -8.51
N VAL A 76 -12.38 20.52 -8.40
CA VAL A 76 -13.00 19.77 -9.52
C VAL A 76 -12.36 19.91 -10.94
N GLY A 77 -11.56 20.92 -11.27
CA GLY A 77 -10.94 21.13 -12.59
C GLY A 77 -9.68 20.30 -12.89
N ASN A 78 -9.10 19.57 -11.93
CA ASN A 78 -7.88 18.77 -12.19
C ASN A 78 -8.02 17.28 -11.79
N TYR A 79 -9.23 16.70 -11.90
CA TYR A 79 -9.41 15.25 -11.71
C TYR A 79 -8.47 14.44 -12.60
N GLY A 80 -8.13 14.90 -13.80
CA GLY A 80 -7.14 14.22 -14.65
C GLY A 80 -5.76 14.09 -14.00
N LEU A 81 -5.31 15.11 -13.27
CA LEU A 81 -4.03 15.07 -12.56
C LEU A 81 -4.11 14.18 -11.31
N MET A 82 -5.22 14.21 -10.57
CA MET A 82 -5.43 13.31 -9.43
C MET A 82 -5.57 11.84 -9.88
N LEU A 83 -6.31 11.60 -10.96
CA LEU A 83 -6.50 10.30 -11.60
C LEU A 83 -5.17 9.74 -12.09
N SER A 84 -4.35 10.54 -12.79
CA SER A 84 -3.02 10.11 -13.25
C SER A 84 -2.08 9.77 -12.08
N ARG A 85 -2.11 10.53 -10.98
CA ARG A 85 -1.34 10.21 -9.75
C ARG A 85 -1.78 8.88 -9.14
N PHE A 86 -3.09 8.64 -9.02
CA PHE A 86 -3.59 7.35 -8.55
C PHE A 86 -3.25 6.21 -9.51
N LEU A 87 -3.30 6.42 -10.83
CA LEU A 87 -2.87 5.43 -11.82
C LEU A 87 -1.41 5.03 -11.61
N TRP A 88 -0.52 6.01 -11.38
CA TRP A 88 0.89 5.73 -11.08
C TRP A 88 1.07 4.93 -9.80
N VAL A 89 0.34 5.28 -8.73
CA VAL A 89 0.38 4.51 -7.47
C VAL A 89 -0.10 3.08 -7.69
N VAL A 90 -1.22 2.88 -8.39
CA VAL A 90 -1.76 1.54 -8.70
C VAL A 90 -0.77 0.73 -9.51
N GLN A 91 -0.26 1.27 -10.63
CA GLN A 91 0.69 0.55 -11.48
C GLN A 91 1.99 0.22 -10.73
N GLY A 92 2.56 1.18 -10.00
CA GLY A 92 3.78 0.98 -9.23
C GLY A 92 3.62 -0.09 -8.15
N THR A 93 2.48 -0.09 -7.45
CA THR A 93 2.20 -1.08 -6.39
C THR A 93 1.85 -2.46 -6.93
N VAL A 94 1.23 -2.56 -8.12
CA VAL A 94 1.05 -3.83 -8.85
C VAL A 94 2.41 -4.41 -9.25
N LEU A 95 3.28 -3.62 -9.89
CA LEU A 95 4.62 -4.07 -10.30
C LEU A 95 5.47 -4.50 -9.08
N PHE A 96 5.42 -3.71 -8.01
CA PHE A 96 6.03 -4.04 -6.73
C PHE A 96 5.51 -5.40 -6.21
N SER A 97 4.19 -5.59 -6.16
CA SER A 97 3.59 -6.84 -5.69
C SER A 97 4.01 -8.04 -6.54
N LEU A 98 3.96 -7.90 -7.87
CA LEU A 98 4.38 -8.94 -8.81
C LEU A 98 5.84 -9.33 -8.62
N PHE A 99 6.73 -8.35 -8.42
CA PHE A 99 8.14 -8.62 -8.14
C PHE A 99 8.31 -9.52 -6.90
N TYR A 100 7.59 -9.23 -5.81
CA TYR A 100 7.67 -10.03 -4.59
C TYR A 100 6.98 -11.41 -4.72
N TRP A 101 5.91 -11.52 -5.51
CA TRP A 101 5.30 -12.81 -5.86
C TRP A 101 6.27 -13.70 -6.64
N VAL A 102 6.92 -13.17 -7.68
CA VAL A 102 7.92 -13.90 -8.47
C VAL A 102 9.09 -14.35 -7.58
N ARG A 103 9.58 -13.45 -6.72
CA ARG A 103 10.62 -13.80 -5.74
C ARG A 103 10.16 -14.86 -4.75
N PHE A 104 8.91 -14.83 -4.31
CA PHE A 104 8.37 -15.84 -3.40
C PHE A 104 8.30 -17.22 -4.07
N ILE A 105 7.87 -17.30 -5.33
CA ILE A 105 7.80 -18.57 -6.07
C ILE A 105 9.20 -19.19 -6.22
N THR A 106 10.21 -18.38 -6.53
CA THR A 106 11.59 -18.83 -6.73
C THR A 106 12.33 -19.13 -5.41
N ALA A 107 12.08 -18.36 -4.36
CA ALA A 107 12.71 -18.49 -3.06
C ALA A 107 11.69 -18.17 -1.94
N PRO A 108 10.93 -19.18 -1.49
CA PRO A 108 9.82 -18.94 -0.58
C PRO A 108 10.26 -18.33 0.75
N ASN A 109 9.76 -17.13 1.02
CA ASN A 109 10.08 -16.32 2.19
C ASN A 109 8.83 -15.60 2.68
N LEU A 110 8.49 -15.78 3.96
CA LEU A 110 7.34 -15.14 4.61
C LEU A 110 7.31 -13.62 4.42
N LYS A 111 8.47 -12.96 4.49
CA LYS A 111 8.60 -11.52 4.31
C LYS A 111 8.26 -11.09 2.89
N GLY A 112 8.70 -11.88 1.90
CA GLY A 112 8.39 -11.63 0.50
C GLY A 112 6.90 -11.80 0.23
N LEU A 113 6.28 -12.85 0.77
CA LEU A 113 4.84 -13.08 0.68
C LEU A 113 4.03 -11.95 1.32
N PHE A 114 4.42 -11.51 2.52
CA PHE A 114 3.79 -10.37 3.18
C PHE A 114 3.87 -9.10 2.33
N LEU A 115 5.05 -8.77 1.79
CA LEU A 115 5.21 -7.59 0.94
C LEU A 115 4.42 -7.70 -0.38
N ALA A 116 4.35 -8.89 -0.96
CA ALA A 116 3.51 -9.14 -2.12
C ALA A 116 2.04 -8.81 -1.84
N ILE A 117 1.51 -9.32 -0.72
CA ILE A 117 0.11 -9.08 -0.30
C ILE A 117 -0.11 -7.61 0.09
N ALA A 118 0.83 -6.97 0.80
CA ALA A 118 0.74 -5.55 1.14
C ALA A 118 0.71 -4.67 -0.13
N GLY A 119 1.52 -5.02 -1.14
CA GLY A 119 1.46 -4.39 -2.46
C GLY A 119 0.10 -4.57 -3.13
N MET A 120 -0.48 -5.78 -3.12
CA MET A 120 -1.84 -6.03 -3.63
C MET A 120 -2.88 -5.18 -2.91
N LEU A 121 -2.86 -5.15 -1.59
CA LEU A 121 -3.80 -4.36 -0.78
C LEU A 121 -3.73 -2.87 -1.14
N THR A 122 -2.50 -2.34 -1.28
CA THR A 122 -2.26 -0.95 -1.65
C THR A 122 -2.77 -0.66 -3.05
N SER A 123 -2.54 -1.57 -4.01
CA SER A 123 -3.04 -1.43 -5.38
C SER A 123 -4.56 -1.48 -5.46
N ALA A 124 -5.20 -2.36 -4.68
CA ALA A 124 -6.65 -2.49 -4.65
C ALA A 124 -7.30 -1.24 -4.04
N ALA A 125 -6.77 -0.74 -2.93
CA ALA A 125 -7.22 0.51 -2.33
C ALA A 125 -7.00 1.70 -3.29
N GLY A 126 -5.83 1.77 -3.94
CA GLY A 126 -5.54 2.80 -4.95
C GLY A 126 -6.50 2.74 -6.13
N PHE A 127 -6.86 1.55 -6.58
CA PHE A 127 -7.82 1.35 -7.66
C PHE A 127 -9.24 1.77 -7.26
N VAL A 128 -9.66 1.48 -6.03
CA VAL A 128 -10.93 1.97 -5.50
C VAL A 128 -10.96 3.50 -5.48
N PHE A 129 -9.90 4.16 -5.00
CA PHE A 129 -9.81 5.62 -5.05
C PHE A 129 -9.80 6.17 -6.47
N LEU A 130 -9.09 5.49 -7.37
CA LEU A 130 -9.07 5.84 -8.79
C LEU A 130 -10.48 5.83 -9.39
N LEU A 131 -11.28 4.80 -9.11
CA LEU A 131 -12.67 4.71 -9.55
C LEU A 131 -13.53 5.84 -8.98
N TYR A 132 -13.39 6.17 -7.70
CA TYR A 132 -14.11 7.31 -7.09
C TYR A 132 -13.74 8.64 -7.74
N VAL A 133 -12.45 8.88 -7.98
CA VAL A 133 -11.96 10.10 -8.66
C VAL A 133 -12.48 10.17 -10.09
N GLY A 134 -12.47 9.05 -10.82
CA GLY A 134 -13.02 8.98 -12.17
C GLY A 134 -14.52 9.22 -12.21
N ALA A 135 -15.29 8.60 -11.30
CA ALA A 135 -16.74 8.79 -11.22
C ALA A 135 -17.16 10.21 -10.79
N ALA A 136 -16.31 10.88 -10.02
CA ALA A 136 -16.54 12.27 -9.60
C ALA A 136 -16.08 13.30 -10.64
N SER A 137 -15.39 12.89 -11.71
CA SER A 137 -14.95 13.82 -12.76
C SER A 137 -16.14 14.31 -13.60
N PRO A 138 -16.30 15.63 -13.83
CA PRO A 138 -17.34 16.15 -14.69
C PRO A 138 -17.09 15.65 -16.12
N SER A 139 -18.12 15.09 -16.73
CA SER A 139 -18.16 14.66 -18.13
C SER A 139 -18.03 15.83 -19.08
#